data_AF-A0A831Y1F7-F1
#
_entry.id   AF-A0A831Y1F7-F1
#
_cell.length_a   1.000
_cell.length_b   1.000
_cell.length_c   1.000
_cell.angle_alpha   90.00
_cell.angle_beta   90.00
_cell.angle_gamma   90.00
#
_symmetry.space_group_name_H-M   'P 1'
#
loop_
_entity.id
_entity.type
_entity.pdbx_description
1 polymer ?
#
loop_
_entity_poly.entity_id
_entity_poly.type
_entity_poly.pdbx_seq_one_letter_code
_entity_poly.pdbx_strand_id
1 'polypeptide(L)'
;MRAGRGAGEWFRLINYERLYFTIQRISGLYMFFYLIFYRVLFDAFVSPSLVSSFDMTVPGKVLAALFLVFLAFHGLNGFRIMLIEFGIIRGWPLRSPIRNVPGLRRSRIHLIYNVLMIIIAVAALVYLPYLVTYGAVFRP
;
A
#
# COMPACT_ATOMS: atom_id res chain seq x y z
N MET A 1 20.36 -22.17 0.96
CA MET A 1 21.05 -21.70 -0.27
C MET A 1 22.21 -20.80 0.13
N ARG A 2 23.36 -20.88 -0.55
CA ARG A 2 24.52 -19.99 -0.30
C ARG A 2 24.34 -18.70 -1.13
N ALA A 3 24.68 -17.54 -0.56
CA ALA A 3 24.66 -16.27 -1.30
C ALA A 3 25.63 -16.33 -2.49
N GLY A 4 25.28 -15.72 -3.63
CA GLY A 4 26.14 -15.69 -4.83
C GLY A 4 25.97 -16.88 -5.79
N ARG A 5 24.98 -17.76 -5.61
CA ARG A 5 24.75 -18.90 -6.51
C ARG A 5 23.26 -19.07 -6.88
N GLY A 6 22.99 -19.28 -8.17
CA GLY A 6 21.66 -19.62 -8.73
C GLY A 6 21.08 -18.56 -9.67
N ALA A 7 20.03 -18.93 -10.41
CA ALA A 7 19.34 -18.03 -11.36
C ALA A 7 18.87 -16.70 -10.72
N GLY A 8 18.62 -16.71 -9.41
CA GLY A 8 18.27 -15.52 -8.63
C GLY A 8 19.34 -14.43 -8.52
N GLU A 9 20.61 -14.75 -8.75
CA GLU A 9 21.69 -13.75 -8.72
C GLU A 9 21.71 -12.85 -9.97
N TRP A 10 21.22 -13.34 -11.11
CA TRP A 10 21.07 -12.56 -12.34
C TRP A 10 20.13 -11.36 -12.14
N PHE A 11 19.18 -11.56 -11.23
CA PHE A 11 18.15 -10.60 -10.84
C PHE A 11 18.60 -9.67 -9.71
N ARG A 12 19.80 -9.84 -9.15
CA ARG A 12 20.33 -9.02 -8.03
C ARG A 12 20.57 -7.55 -8.40
N LEU A 13 20.74 -7.26 -9.69
CA LEU A 13 20.84 -5.89 -10.24
C LEU A 13 19.52 -5.13 -10.09
N ILE A 14 18.39 -5.82 -10.21
CA ILE A 14 17.06 -5.28 -9.93
C ILE A 14 16.84 -5.48 -8.42
N ASN A 15 16.79 -4.40 -7.67
CA ASN A 15 16.54 -4.49 -6.23
C ASN A 15 15.05 -4.79 -6.01
N TYR A 16 14.62 -6.05 -6.20
CA TYR A 16 13.23 -6.49 -6.06
C TYR A 16 12.63 -6.11 -4.72
N GLU A 17 13.42 -6.10 -3.64
CA GLU A 17 12.94 -5.64 -2.34
C GLU A 17 12.64 -4.13 -2.33
N ARG A 18 13.43 -3.30 -3.03
CA ARG A 18 13.09 -1.89 -3.24
C ARG A 18 11.88 -1.72 -4.14
N LEU A 19 11.76 -2.53 -5.19
CA LEU A 19 10.59 -2.49 -6.08
C LEU A 19 9.32 -2.87 -5.31
N TYR A 20 9.33 -3.99 -4.59
CA TYR A 20 8.22 -4.44 -3.75
C TYR A 20 7.92 -3.46 -2.64
N PHE A 21 8.93 -2.84 -2.02
CA PHE A 21 8.72 -1.75 -1.08
C PHE A 21 8.03 -0.55 -1.74
N THR A 22 8.49 -0.12 -2.91
CA THR A 22 7.87 0.99 -3.65
C THR A 22 6.42 0.65 -4.03
N ILE A 23 6.17 -0.54 -4.57
CA ILE A 23 4.82 -0.98 -4.92
C ILE A 23 3.95 -1.11 -3.66
N GLN A 24 4.48 -1.57 -2.52
CA GLN A 24 3.75 -1.58 -1.24
C GLN A 24 3.28 -0.18 -0.84
N ARG A 25 4.14 0.83 -1.02
CA ARG A 25 3.82 2.22 -0.70
C ARG A 25 2.80 2.81 -1.65
N ILE A 26 3.01 2.62 -2.96
CA ILE A 26 2.11 3.14 -4.00
C ILE A 26 0.74 2.46 -3.91
N SER A 27 0.68 1.14 -3.76
CA SER A 27 -0.58 0.41 -3.57
C SER A 27 -1.32 0.88 -2.33
N GLY A 28 -0.63 1.09 -1.20
CA GLY A 28 -1.24 1.62 0.02
C GLY A 28 -1.84 3.01 -0.17
N LEU A 29 -1.09 3.92 -0.81
CA LEU A 29 -1.57 5.26 -1.14
C LEU A 29 -2.78 5.22 -2.09
N TYR A 30 -2.69 4.44 -3.16
CA TYR A 30 -3.78 4.30 -4.11
C TYR A 30 -5.04 3.76 -3.44
N MET A 31 -4.93 2.68 -2.66
CA MET A 31 -6.08 2.10 -1.96
C MET A 31 -6.68 3.06 -0.95
N PHE A 32 -5.84 3.84 -0.26
CA PHE A 32 -6.31 4.90 0.63
C PHE A 32 -7.12 5.95 -0.13
N PHE A 33 -6.62 6.49 -1.25
CA PHE A 33 -7.39 7.46 -2.04
C PHE A 33 -8.66 6.84 -2.65
N TYR A 34 -8.57 5.62 -3.17
CA TYR A 34 -9.71 4.93 -3.76
C TYR A 34 -10.81 4.68 -2.72
N LEU A 35 -10.49 4.11 -1.56
CA LEU A 35 -11.49 3.85 -0.52
C LEU A 35 -11.92 5.12 0.18
N ILE A 36 -10.98 5.90 0.71
CA ILE A 36 -11.32 6.99 1.63
C ILE A 36 -11.87 8.17 0.85
N PHE A 37 -11.16 8.66 -0.16
CA PHE A 37 -11.61 9.83 -0.88
C PHE A 37 -12.76 9.50 -1.82
N TYR A 38 -12.59 8.48 -2.68
CA TYR A 38 -13.62 8.18 -3.68
C TYR A 38 -14.82 7.42 -3.12
N ARG A 39 -14.61 6.32 -2.37
CA ARG A 39 -15.73 5.48 -1.89
C ARG A 39 -16.41 5.92 -0.60
N VAL A 40 -15.70 6.61 0.30
CA VAL A 40 -16.30 7.07 1.56
C VAL A 40 -16.69 8.54 1.45
N LEU A 41 -15.73 9.43 1.18
CA LEU A 41 -16.00 10.86 1.22
C LEU A 41 -16.82 11.34 0.01
N PHE A 42 -16.44 10.97 -1.21
CA PHE A 42 -17.15 11.43 -2.41
C PHE A 42 -18.55 10.83 -2.50
N ASP A 43 -18.68 9.55 -2.16
CA ASP A 43 -19.96 8.86 -2.07
C ASP A 43 -20.89 9.51 -1.03
N ALA A 44 -20.40 9.74 0.20
CA ALA A 44 -21.21 10.28 1.28
C ALA A 44 -21.53 11.79 1.13
N PHE A 45 -20.60 12.60 0.60
CA PHE A 45 -20.70 14.06 0.63
C PHE A 45 -20.94 14.72 -0.73
N VAL A 46 -20.75 14.02 -1.84
CA VAL A 46 -20.93 14.60 -3.18
C VAL A 46 -22.16 14.01 -3.86
N SER A 47 -22.13 12.73 -4.22
CA SER A 47 -23.27 12.07 -4.85
C SER A 47 -23.02 10.56 -5.03
N PRO A 48 -23.81 9.70 -4.37
CA PRO A 48 -23.75 8.26 -4.58
C PRO A 48 -24.08 7.84 -6.02
N SER A 49 -25.00 8.56 -6.68
CA SER A 49 -25.40 8.25 -8.05
C SER A 49 -24.30 8.58 -9.07
N LEU A 50 -23.50 9.63 -8.84
CA LEU A 50 -22.33 9.93 -9.68
C LEU A 50 -21.23 8.87 -9.53
N VAL A 51 -20.94 8.43 -8.29
CA VAL A 51 -19.98 7.34 -8.03
C VAL A 51 -20.44 6.06 -8.73
N SER A 52 -21.70 5.68 -8.54
CA SER A 52 -22.27 4.49 -9.18
C SER A 52 -22.27 4.57 -10.71
N SER A 53 -22.56 5.74 -11.27
CA SER A 53 -22.55 5.96 -12.72
C SER A 53 -21.12 5.90 -13.29
N PHE A 54 -20.15 6.49 -12.59
CA PHE A 54 -18.75 6.42 -12.98
C PHE A 54 -18.21 4.99 -12.96
N ASP A 55 -18.57 4.20 -11.95
CA ASP A 55 -18.14 2.80 -11.85
C ASP A 55 -18.58 1.93 -13.02
N MET A 56 -19.69 2.29 -13.67
CA MET A 56 -20.19 1.57 -14.84
C MET A 56 -19.41 1.89 -16.12
N THR A 57 -18.63 2.98 -16.12
CA THR A 57 -17.75 3.36 -17.23
C THR A 57 -16.52 2.45 -17.32
N VAL A 58 -15.86 2.43 -18.48
CA VAL A 58 -14.60 1.68 -18.65
C VAL A 58 -13.51 2.15 -17.67
N PRO A 59 -13.24 3.47 -17.50
CA PRO A 59 -12.28 3.94 -16.49
C PRO A 59 -12.61 3.50 -15.06
N GLY A 60 -13.90 3.56 -14.67
CA GLY A 60 -14.34 3.12 -13.34
C GLY A 60 -14.04 1.64 -13.09
N LYS A 61 -14.36 0.78 -14.07
CA LYS A 61 -14.05 -0.66 -14.01
C LYS A 61 -12.55 -0.95 -13.96
N VAL A 62 -11.75 -0.21 -14.73
CA VAL A 62 -10.28 -0.33 -14.71
C VAL A 62 -9.73 0.04 -13.34
N LEU A 63 -10.20 1.13 -12.74
CA LEU A 63 -9.79 1.52 -11.38
C LEU A 63 -10.22 0.47 -10.35
N ALA A 64 -11.45 -0.05 -10.42
CA ALA A 64 -11.89 -1.13 -9.53
C ALA A 64 -11.02 -2.40 -9.68
N ALA A 65 -10.65 -2.78 -10.90
CA ALA A 65 -9.77 -3.92 -11.14
C ALA A 65 -8.36 -3.68 -10.59
N LEU A 66 -7.80 -2.48 -10.80
CA LEU A 66 -6.52 -2.07 -10.23
C LEU A 66 -6.53 -2.10 -8.70
N PHE A 67 -7.65 -1.70 -8.08
CA PHE A 67 -7.84 -1.81 -6.64
C PHE A 67 -7.72 -3.25 -6.14
N LEU A 68 -8.36 -4.22 -6.80
CA LEU A 68 -8.25 -5.62 -6.41
C LEU A 68 -6.81 -6.15 -6.55
N VAL A 69 -6.13 -5.79 -7.65
CA VAL A 69 -4.73 -6.18 -7.88
C VAL A 69 -3.81 -5.60 -6.80
N PHE A 70 -3.97 -4.31 -6.48
CA PHE A 70 -3.17 -3.64 -5.46
C PHE A 70 -3.51 -4.09 -4.05
N LEU A 71 -4.75 -4.43 -3.75
CA LEU A 71 -5.16 -5.03 -2.48
C LEU A 71 -4.50 -6.40 -2.28
N ALA A 72 -4.55 -7.26 -3.29
CA ALA A 72 -3.90 -8.55 -3.26
C ALA A 72 -2.38 -8.40 -3.07
N PHE A 73 -1.72 -7.54 -3.86
CA PHE A 73 -0.30 -7.28 -3.71
C PHE A 73 0.03 -6.73 -2.31
N HIS A 74 -0.68 -5.71 -1.84
CA HIS A 74 -0.40 -5.03 -0.59
C HIS A 74 -0.58 -5.95 0.62
N GLY A 75 -1.63 -6.78 0.62
CA GLY A 75 -1.86 -7.78 1.65
C GLY A 75 -0.79 -8.87 1.64
N LEU A 76 -0.54 -9.49 0.48
CA LEU A 76 0.42 -10.59 0.36
C LEU A 76 1.86 -10.15 0.64
N ASN A 77 2.29 -9.00 0.11
CA ASN A 77 3.63 -8.48 0.35
C ASN A 77 3.78 -7.90 1.77
N GLY A 78 2.73 -7.32 2.34
CA GLY A 78 2.69 -6.96 3.77
C GLY A 78 2.88 -8.17 4.68
N PHE A 79 2.15 -9.26 4.41
CA PHE A 79 2.31 -10.52 5.12
C PHE A 79 3.71 -11.11 4.95
N ARG A 80 4.26 -11.11 3.72
CA ARG A 80 5.65 -11.51 3.46
C ARG A 80 6.64 -10.73 4.31
N ILE A 81 6.49 -9.41 4.42
CA ILE A 81 7.34 -8.56 5.26
C ILE A 81 7.22 -8.98 6.73
N MET A 82 5.99 -9.20 7.24
CA MET A 82 5.80 -9.70 8.61
C MET A 82 6.53 -11.02 8.85
N LEU A 83 6.39 -11.99 7.95
CA LEU A 83 7.08 -13.29 8.07
C LEU A 83 8.60 -13.15 8.06
N ILE A 84 9.16 -12.18 7.32
CA ILE A 84 10.60 -11.87 7.32
C ILE A 84 11.03 -11.27 8.66
N GLU A 85 10.28 -10.28 9.16
CA GLU A 85 10.57 -9.60 10.43
C GLU A 85 10.46 -10.54 11.64
N PHE A 86 9.52 -11.50 11.60
CA PHE A 86 9.41 -12.56 12.63
C PHE A 86 10.40 -13.73 12.42
N GLY A 87 11.25 -13.69 11.39
CA GLY A 87 12.26 -14.71 11.13
C GLY A 87 11.72 -16.05 10.63
N ILE A 88 10.44 -16.13 10.26
CA ILE A 88 9.80 -17.34 9.73
C ILE A 88 10.34 -17.66 8.33
N ILE A 89 10.52 -16.64 7.49
CA ILE A 89 11.10 -16.76 6.16
C ILE A 89 12.29 -15.81 5.99
N ARG A 90 13.17 -16.08 5.03
CA ARG A 90 14.30 -15.19 4.72
C ARG A 90 13.94 -14.30 3.53
N GLY A 91 14.26 -13.01 3.63
CA GLY A 91 14.16 -12.08 2.50
C GLY A 91 15.03 -12.53 1.31
N TRP A 92 14.65 -12.12 0.11
CA TRP A 92 15.28 -12.57 -1.13
C TRP A 92 15.75 -11.38 -1.97
N PRO A 93 16.97 -11.39 -2.53
CA PRO A 93 17.99 -12.44 -2.41
C PRO A 93 18.59 -12.52 -1.00
N LEU A 94 19.15 -13.69 -0.65
CA LEU A 94 19.85 -13.93 0.62
C LEU A 94 21.01 -12.93 0.76
N ARG A 95 20.82 -11.92 1.61
CA ARG A 95 21.82 -10.87 1.85
C ARG A 95 22.88 -11.37 2.83
N SER A 96 23.85 -12.15 2.34
CA SER A 96 25.03 -12.50 3.12
C SER A 96 26.31 -12.17 2.33
N PRO A 97 27.20 -11.30 2.85
CA PRO A 97 26.99 -10.43 4.02
C PRO A 97 25.94 -9.36 3.72
N ILE A 98 25.17 -8.93 4.74
CA ILE A 98 24.27 -7.79 4.62
C ILE A 98 25.14 -6.57 4.31
N ARG A 99 25.21 -6.17 3.03
CA ARG A 99 25.82 -4.90 2.69
C ARG A 99 24.95 -3.85 3.38
N ASN A 100 25.51 -3.16 4.38
CA ASN A 100 24.88 -2.03 5.06
C ASN A 100 24.75 -0.85 4.09
N VAL A 101 24.00 -1.04 3.00
CA VAL A 101 23.49 0.09 2.22
C VAL A 101 22.63 0.87 3.22
N PRO A 102 22.83 2.19 3.38
CA PRO A 102 21.99 3.03 4.22
C PRO A 102 20.54 2.61 4.06
N GLY A 103 19.95 2.02 5.10
CA GLY A 103 18.53 1.71 5.08
C GLY A 103 17.80 3.01 4.76
N LEU A 104 16.66 2.93 4.07
CA LEU A 104 15.82 4.10 3.74
C LEU A 104 15.59 5.04 4.94
N ARG A 105 15.72 4.50 6.17
CA ARG A 105 15.79 5.21 7.45
C ARG A 105 16.85 6.34 7.57
N ARG A 106 17.90 6.38 6.73
CA ARG A 106 18.92 7.45 6.74
C ARG A 106 18.56 8.67 5.88
N SER A 107 17.58 8.56 4.98
CA SER A 107 17.15 9.69 4.15
C SER A 107 16.15 10.57 4.91
N ARG A 108 16.47 11.86 5.11
CA ARG A 108 15.55 12.83 5.75
C ARG A 108 14.22 12.91 5.03
N ILE A 109 14.22 12.88 3.69
CA ILE A 109 12.99 12.90 2.88
C ILE A 109 12.13 11.66 3.16
N HIS A 110 12.75 10.50 3.30
CA HIS A 110 12.02 9.27 3.60
C HIS A 110 11.46 9.26 5.03
N LEU A 111 12.16 9.87 6.00
CA LEU A 111 11.65 10.07 7.34
C LEU A 111 10.44 11.00 7.34
N ILE A 112 10.52 12.15 6.65
CA ILE A 112 9.41 13.11 6.50
C ILE A 112 8.20 12.42 5.88
N TYR A 113 8.40 11.69 4.77
CA TYR A 113 7.34 10.92 4.13
C TYR A 113 6.67 9.93 5.10
N ASN A 114 7.46 9.18 5.87
CA ASN A 114 6.92 8.24 6.86
C ASN A 114 6.09 8.95 7.94
N VAL A 115 6.57 10.10 8.46
CA VAL A 115 5.86 10.88 9.47
C VAL A 115 4.53 11.38 8.92
N LEU A 116 4.51 11.94 7.70
CA LEU A 116 3.28 12.38 7.03
C LEU A 116 2.28 11.23 6.86
N MET A 117 2.75 10.05 6.46
CA MET A 117 1.89 8.86 6.33
C MET A 117 1.28 8.43 7.66
N ILE A 118 2.04 8.49 8.76
CA ILE A 118 1.52 8.17 10.10
C ILE A 118 0.44 9.17 10.51
N ILE A 119 0.68 10.47 10.30
CA ILE A 119 -0.30 11.52 10.63
C ILE A 119 -1.60 11.30 9.86
N ILE A 120 -1.51 11.06 8.55
CA ILE A 120 -2.67 10.78 7.69
C ILE A 120 -3.41 9.51 8.16
N ALA A 121 -2.68 8.44 8.49
CA ALA A 121 -3.29 7.20 8.95
C ALA A 121 -4.03 7.38 10.29
N VAL A 122 -3.45 8.11 11.24
CA VAL A 122 -4.09 8.42 12.53
C VAL A 122 -5.34 9.29 12.32
N ALA A 123 -5.24 10.33 11.49
CA ALA A 123 -6.38 11.18 11.17
C ALA A 123 -7.52 10.37 10.54
N ALA A 124 -7.21 9.48 9.60
CA ALA A 124 -8.19 8.58 9.00
C ALA A 124 -8.80 7.60 10.01
N LEU A 125 -7.99 7.00 10.89
CA LEU A 125 -8.44 6.07 11.95
C LEU A 125 -9.41 6.72 12.94
N VAL A 126 -9.31 8.02 13.18
CA VAL A 126 -10.23 8.75 14.07
C VAL A 126 -11.43 9.27 13.31
N TYR A 127 -11.20 9.86 12.14
CA TYR A 127 -12.25 10.54 11.37
C TYR A 127 -13.21 9.57 10.67
N LEU A 128 -12.71 8.45 10.15
CA LEU A 128 -13.56 7.48 9.43
C LEU A 128 -14.58 6.80 10.35
N PRO A 129 -14.24 6.29 11.54
CA PRO A 129 -15.24 5.79 12.47
C PRO A 129 -16.26 6.86 12.85
N TYR A 130 -15.83 8.10 13.14
CA TYR A 130 -16.75 9.20 13.42
C TYR A 130 -17.74 9.43 12.27
N LEU A 131 -17.27 9.43 11.02
CA LEU A 131 -18.13 9.57 9.85
C LEU A 131 -19.11 8.41 9.69
N VAL A 132 -18.66 7.17 9.91
CA VAL A 132 -19.52 5.98 9.84
C VAL A 132 -20.58 5.99 10.95
N THR A 133 -20.22 6.38 12.17
CA THR A 133 -21.12 6.32 13.32
C THR A 133 -22.03 7.54 13.44
N TYR A 134 -21.60 8.71 12.97
CA TYR A 134 -22.31 9.98 13.19
C TYR A 134 -22.45 10.86 11.95
N GLY A 135 -21.66 10.63 10.89
CA GLY A 135 -21.65 11.44 9.68
C GLY A 135 -22.71 11.08 8.64
N ALA A 136 -23.21 9.84 8.66
CA ALA A 136 -24.29 9.40 7.80
C ALA A 136 -25.58 9.16 8.60
N VAL A 137 -26.45 10.17 8.62
CA VAL A 137 -27.87 9.85 8.42
C VAL A 137 -27.91 9.24 7.01
N PHE A 138 -27.87 7.91 6.94
CA PHE A 138 -28.18 7.16 5.71
C PHE A 138 -29.57 7.62 5.28
N ARG A 139 -29.63 8.59 4.36
CA ARG A 139 -30.89 8.95 3.74
C ARG A 139 -31.19 7.87 2.70
N PRO A 140 -32.45 7.36 2.71
CA PRO A 140 -32.86 6.19 1.96
C PRO A 140 -32.62 6.29 0.46
#